data_AF-A0A8X6SSL7-F1
#
_entry.id   AF-A0A8X6SSL7-F1
#
_cell.length_a   1.000
_cell.length_b   1.000
_cell.length_c   1.000
_cell.angle_alpha   90.00
_cell.angle_beta   90.00
_cell.angle_gamma   90.00
#
_symmetry.space_group_name_H-M   'P 1'
#
loop_
_entity.id
_entity.type
_entity.pdbx_description
1 polymer ?
#
loop_
_entity_poly.entity_id
_entity_poly.type
_entity_poly.pdbx_seq_one_letter_code
_entity_poly.pdbx_strand_id
1 'polypeptide(L)'
;MWVAEWNDVVFTDESRNCLQYYDGRIRVWRHRGQRMLNSCVMHHHTGLAPGIMVWGDIGYHSITLARFFKLPALHLRGVGASCPSLPSGFGHSHISTG
;
A
#
# COMPACT_ATOMS: atom_id res chain seq x y z
N MET A 1 -0.85 9.67 -33.66
CA MET A 1 -1.97 9.02 -32.93
C MET A 1 -1.37 8.43 -31.66
N TRP A 2 -1.37 9.18 -30.57
CA TRP A 2 -0.58 8.90 -29.35
C TRP A 2 -0.88 7.52 -28.72
N VAL A 3 -2.09 6.99 -28.92
CA VAL A 3 -2.49 5.68 -28.40
C VAL A 3 -1.59 4.54 -28.89
N ALA A 4 -1.06 4.62 -30.12
CA ALA A 4 -0.17 3.59 -30.66
C ALA A 4 1.18 3.52 -29.96
N GLU A 5 1.68 4.63 -29.41
CA GLU A 5 2.97 4.66 -28.70
C GLU A 5 2.88 4.00 -27.31
N TRP A 6 1.70 4.05 -26.67
CA TRP A 6 1.47 3.45 -25.36
C TRP A 6 1.10 1.97 -25.42
N ASN A 7 0.79 1.44 -26.61
CA ASN A 7 0.37 0.05 -26.80
C ASN A 7 1.46 -0.97 -26.44
N ASP A 8 2.73 -0.57 -26.58
CA ASP A 8 3.90 -1.41 -26.31
C ASP A 8 4.50 -1.12 -24.92
N VAL A 9 3.90 -0.22 -24.14
CA VAL A 9 4.34 0.12 -22.78
C VAL A 9 3.65 -0.79 -21.77
N VAL A 10 4.46 -1.41 -20.90
CA VAL A 10 3.98 -2.21 -19.76
C VAL A 10 4.25 -1.44 -18.47
N PHE A 11 3.21 -1.25 -17.67
CA PHE A 11 3.30 -0.62 -16.36
C PHE A 11 3.46 -1.69 -15.29
N THR A 12 4.40 -1.51 -14.37
CA THR A 12 4.60 -2.39 -13.22
C THR A 12 4.47 -1.59 -11.93
N ASP A 13 3.88 -2.19 -10.90
CA ASP A 13 3.79 -1.55 -9.59
C ASP A 13 3.74 -2.58 -8.45
N GLU A 14 4.05 -2.10 -7.25
CA GLU A 14 3.93 -2.81 -5.99
C GLU A 14 2.85 -2.19 -5.12
N SER A 15 1.78 -2.95 -4.85
CA SER A 15 0.72 -2.52 -3.96
C SER A 15 0.66 -3.38 -2.69
N ARG A 16 0.44 -2.72 -1.55
CA ARG A 16 0.20 -3.38 -0.26
C ARG A 16 -1.27 -3.32 0.08
N ASN A 17 -1.88 -4.49 0.22
CA ASN A 17 -3.29 -4.62 0.57
C ASN A 17 -3.43 -5.19 1.97
N CYS A 18 -4.00 -4.41 2.89
CA CYS A 18 -4.28 -4.87 4.25
C CYS A 18 -5.49 -5.81 4.24
N LEU A 19 -5.34 -7.00 4.81
CA LEU A 19 -6.44 -7.98 4.94
C LEU A 19 -7.41 -7.61 6.07
N GLN A 20 -6.93 -6.82 7.02
CA GLN A 20 -7.76 -6.20 8.05
C GLN A 20 -7.77 -4.69 7.79
N TYR A 21 -8.75 -4.21 7.03
CA TYR A 21 -9.05 -2.78 6.97
C TYR A 21 -9.88 -2.42 8.20
N TYR A 22 -9.17 -2.09 9.27
CA TYR A 22 -9.75 -1.39 10.41
C TYR A 22 -9.02 -0.06 10.47
N ASP A 23 -9.68 1.03 10.06
CA ASP A 23 -9.10 2.39 10.19
C ASP A 23 -8.92 2.78 11.67
N GLY A 24 -9.30 1.89 12.60
CA GLY A 24 -9.23 2.10 14.03
C GLY A 24 -10.30 3.06 14.54
N ARG A 25 -11.16 3.57 13.65
CA ARG A 25 -12.06 4.68 13.97
C ARG A 25 -13.45 4.14 14.21
N ILE A 26 -13.79 4.07 15.48
CA ILE A 26 -15.19 3.95 15.88
C ILE A 26 -15.86 5.30 15.60
N ARG A 27 -16.82 5.31 14.68
CA ARG A 27 -17.65 6.50 14.41
C ARG A 27 -18.69 6.61 15.51
N VAL A 28 -18.63 7.68 16.29
CA VAL A 28 -19.56 7.94 17.39
C VAL A 28 -20.22 9.30 17.16
N TRP A 29 -21.54 9.39 17.33
CA TRP A 29 -22.23 10.67 17.31
C TRP A 29 -21.95 11.42 18.62
N ARG A 30 -21.65 12.72 18.57
CA ARG A 30 -21.22 13.52 19.74
C ARG A 30 -21.78 14.93 19.72
N HIS A 31 -22.05 15.46 20.91
CA HIS A 31 -22.42 16.86 21.08
C HIS A 31 -21.25 17.80 20.77
N ARG A 32 -21.54 19.02 20.29
CA ARG A 32 -20.55 20.04 19.96
C ARG A 32 -19.68 20.34 21.20
N GLY A 33 -18.35 20.32 21.04
CA GLY A 33 -17.37 20.63 22.11
C GLY A 33 -16.76 19.43 22.85
N GLN A 34 -17.27 18.20 22.67
CA GLN A 34 -16.83 17.03 23.45
C GLN A 34 -15.71 16.19 22.80
N ARG A 35 -15.09 16.67 21.71
CA ARG A 35 -14.14 15.88 20.90
C ARG A 35 -12.89 15.43 21.67
N MET A 36 -12.45 16.22 22.66
CA MET A 36 -11.18 16.03 23.37
C MET A 36 -11.33 15.45 24.78
N LEU A 37 -12.53 15.00 25.17
CA LEU A 37 -12.69 14.32 26.46
C LEU A 37 -11.91 12.99 26.45
N ASN A 38 -11.28 12.63 27.57
CA ASN A 38 -10.56 11.35 27.67
C ASN A 38 -11.47 10.13 27.43
N SER A 39 -12.75 10.22 27.82
CA SER A 39 -13.75 9.19 27.48
C SER A 39 -14.05 9.08 25.98
N CYS A 40 -13.64 10.08 25.21
CA CYS A 40 -13.92 10.24 23.79
C CYS A 40 -12.69 9.97 22.91
N VAL A 41 -11.54 9.60 23.51
CA VAL A 41 -10.29 9.29 22.80
C VAL A 41 -9.87 7.87 23.18
N MET A 42 -9.81 6.97 22.19
CA MET A 42 -9.21 5.65 22.35
C MET A 42 -7.87 5.61 21.63
N HIS A 43 -6.84 5.13 22.31
CA HIS A 43 -5.56 4.84 21.68
C HIS A 43 -5.71 3.64 20.74
N HIS A 44 -5.44 3.86 19.46
CA HIS A 44 -5.40 2.78 18.49
C HIS A 44 -4.01 2.14 18.49
N HIS A 45 -3.96 0.81 18.41
CA HIS A 45 -2.71 0.09 18.31
C HIS A 45 -2.13 0.27 16.90
N THR A 46 -0.98 0.95 16.77
CA THR A 46 -0.33 1.25 15.47
C THR A 46 0.48 0.06 14.92
N GLY A 47 -0.06 -1.15 15.00
CA GLY A 47 0.54 -2.31 14.36
C GLY A 47 0.31 -2.27 12.85
N LEU A 48 1.32 -2.66 12.06
CA LEU A 48 1.10 -2.90 10.64
C LEU A 48 0.21 -4.12 10.49
N ALA A 49 -1.02 -3.91 9.99
CA ALA A 49 -1.99 -4.97 9.77
C ALA A 49 -1.40 -6.06 8.85
N PRO A 50 -1.78 -7.34 9.08
CA PRO A 50 -1.44 -8.41 8.15
C PRO A 50 -2.01 -8.08 6.78
N GLY A 51 -1.26 -8.41 5.74
CA GLY A 51 -1.60 -8.01 4.39
C GLY A 51 -1.02 -8.93 3.35
N ILE A 52 -1.20 -8.52 2.11
CA ILE A 52 -0.60 -9.13 0.94
C ILE A 52 0.12 -8.02 0.19
N MET A 53 1.36 -8.29 -0.20
CA MET A 53 2.06 -7.46 -1.17
C MET A 53 1.83 -8.08 -2.54
N VAL A 54 1.38 -7.26 -3.48
CA VAL A 54 1.15 -7.65 -4.86
C VAL A 54 2.13 -6.88 -5.71
N TRP A 55 2.98 -7.61 -6.43
CA TRP A 55 3.73 -7.07 -7.55
C TRP A 55 3.02 -7.50 -8.81
N GLY A 56 2.81 -6.61 -9.76
CA GLY A 56 2.20 -7.01 -11.03
C GLY A 56 2.46 -6.03 -12.15
N ASP A 57 2.15 -6.48 -13.34
CA ASP A 57 2.32 -5.70 -14.55
C ASP A 57 1.09 -5.76 -15.48
N ILE A 58 0.81 -4.60 -16.09
CA ILE A 58 -0.33 -4.39 -16.97
C ILE A 58 0.13 -3.65 -18.23
N GLY A 59 -0.21 -4.23 -19.38
CA GLY A 59 -0.08 -3.59 -20.69
C GLY A 59 -1.45 -3.30 -21.29
N TYR A 60 -1.48 -2.57 -22.40
CA TYR A 60 -2.73 -2.18 -23.06
C TYR A 60 -3.57 -3.39 -23.52
N HIS A 61 -2.92 -4.47 -23.94
CA HIS A 61 -3.58 -5.66 -24.49
C HIS A 61 -3.69 -6.83 -23.50
N SER A 62 -3.06 -6.75 -22.32
CA SER A 62 -3.03 -7.86 -21.36
C SER A 62 -2.71 -7.44 -19.94
N ILE A 63 -3.27 -8.16 -18.98
CA ILE A 63 -2.69 -8.27 -17.63
C ILE A 63 -1.67 -9.40 -17.70
N THR A 64 -0.41 -9.10 -17.44
CA THR A 64 0.68 -10.01 -17.80
C THR A 64 1.01 -10.94 -16.64
N LEU A 65 1.33 -10.41 -15.45
CA LEU A 65 1.61 -11.22 -14.26
C LEU A 65 1.16 -10.52 -12.97
N ALA A 66 0.80 -11.33 -11.98
CA ALA A 66 0.64 -10.90 -10.60
C ALA A 66 1.33 -11.91 -9.67
N ARG A 67 2.20 -11.40 -8.81
CA ARG A 67 2.90 -12.15 -7.77
C ARG A 67 2.43 -11.69 -6.41
N PHE A 68 2.02 -12.64 -5.58
CA PHE A 68 1.54 -12.40 -4.23
C PHE A 68 2.58 -12.82 -3.19
N PHE A 69 2.86 -11.94 -2.24
CA PHE A 69 3.67 -12.23 -1.06
C PHE A 69 2.85 -12.01 0.20
N LYS A 70 2.92 -12.97 1.13
CA LYS A 70 2.27 -12.85 2.43
C LYS A 70 3.03 -11.84 3.29
N LEU A 71 2.33 -10.85 3.84
CA LEU A 71 2.88 -9.93 4.83
C LEU A 71 2.34 -10.28 6.23
N PRO A 72 3.20 -10.75 7.16
CA PRO A 72 2.80 -10.94 8.54
C PRO A 72 2.53 -9.60 9.24
N ALA A 73 1.72 -9.63 10.30
CA ALA A 73 1.51 -8.47 11.14
C ALA A 73 2.82 -8.13 11.86
N LEU A 74 3.32 -6.90 11.67
CA LEU A 74 4.49 -6.40 12.41
C LEU A 74 4.00 -5.51 13.54
N HIS A 75 4.27 -5.93 14.77
CA HIS A 75 4.07 -5.11 15.95
C HIS A 75 5.24 -4.13 16.04
N LEU A 76 5.05 -2.92 15.50
CA LEU A 76 6.05 -1.85 15.59
C LEU A 76 6.10 -1.35 17.04
N ARG A 77 7.01 -1.88 17.86
CA ARG A 77 7.55 -1.10 18.99
C ARG A 77 8.46 -0.05 18.38
N GLY A 78 8.15 1.22 18.65
CA GLY A 78 8.52 2.34 17.81
C GLY A 78 9.99 2.42 17.43
N VAL A 79 10.25 2.40 16.12
CA VAL A 79 11.21 3.19 15.34
C VAL A 79 10.71 3.10 13.88
N GLY A 80 10.81 4.19 13.12
CA GLY A 80 10.24 4.33 11.76
C GLY A 80 10.37 3.09 10.89
N ALA A 81 9.22 2.53 10.49
CA ALA A 81 9.16 1.46 9.52
C ALA A 81 9.31 2.04 8.11
N SER A 82 10.54 2.22 7.67
CA SER A 82 10.86 2.29 6.25
C SER A 82 10.35 1.00 5.59
N CYS A 83 9.74 1.11 4.42
CA CYS A 83 9.40 -0.05 3.59
C CYS A 83 10.62 -0.97 3.50
N PRO A 84 10.50 -2.29 3.76
CA PRO A 84 11.61 -3.20 3.50
C PRO A 84 11.83 -3.21 1.98
N SER A 85 12.89 -2.54 1.51
CA SER A 85 13.35 -2.66 0.13
C SER A 85 13.79 -4.11 -0.11
N LEU A 86 13.21 -4.72 -1.13
CA LEU A 86 13.63 -6.02 -1.66
C LEU A 86 15.10 -5.93 -2.17
N PRO A 87 15.82 -7.06 -2.24
CA PRO A 87 17.22 -7.08 -2.69
C PRO A 87 17.36 -6.42 -4.07
N SER A 88 18.37 -5.55 -4.18
CA SER A 88 18.70 -4.65 -5.29
C SER A 88 19.17 -5.37 -6.56
N GLY A 89 18.41 -6.37 -7.03
CA GLY A 89 18.82 -7.31 -8.08
C GLY A 89 18.05 -7.24 -9.40
N PHE A 90 17.06 -6.36 -9.56
CA PHE A 90 16.33 -6.24 -10.82
C PHE A 90 16.28 -4.78 -11.26
N GLY A 91 16.97 -4.51 -12.37
CA GLY A 91 17.30 -3.17 -12.84
C GLY A 91 16.07 -2.28 -13.00
N HIS A 92 16.22 -1.05 -12.53
CA HIS A 92 15.40 0.06 -12.97
C HIS A 92 15.53 0.15 -14.50
N SER A 93 14.45 -0.12 -15.23
CA SER A 93 14.39 0.25 -16.65
C SER A 93 14.41 1.77 -16.73
N HIS A 94 15.56 2.27 -17.15
CA HIS A 94 15.84 3.66 -17.48
C HIS A 94 14.73 4.19 -18.39
N ILE A 95 14.05 5.27 -18.01
CA ILE A 95 13.22 6.04 -18.93
C ILE A 95 14.19 6.75 -19.88
N SER A 96 14.41 6.16 -21.06
CA SER A 96 15.05 6.86 -22.17
C SER A 96 13.99 7.68 -22.86
N THR A 97 13.88 8.96 -22.51
CA THR A 97 13.26 9.96 -23.39
C THR A 97 14.17 10.14 -24.60
N GLY A 98 13.73 9.63 -25.76
CA GLY A 98 14.22 10.08 -27.06
C GLY A 98 13.52 11.36 -27.48
#